data_AF-A0A963A4Y2-F1
#
_entry.id   AF-A0A963A4Y2-F1
#
_cell.length_a   1.000
_cell.length_b   1.000
_cell.length_c   1.000
_cell.angle_alpha   90.00
_cell.angle_beta   90.00
_cell.angle_gamma   90.00
#
_symmetry.space_group_name_H-M   'P 1'
#
loop_
_entity.id
_entity.type
_entity.pdbx_description
1 polymer ?
#
loop_
_entity_poly.entity_id
_entity_poly.type
_entity_poly.pdbx_seq_one_letter_code
_entity_poly.pdbx_strand_id
1 'polypeptide(L)' 'TKAIDEIEGDVAIYPLPHQRVVKDLVSDLTNFYAQHASVEPWMKTDSPTPPDRERLQSKADRAKL' A
#
# COMPACT_ATOMS: atom_id res chain seq x y z
N THR A 1 2.82 -17.45 12.84
CA THR A 1 1.67 -16.67 13.34
C THR A 1 0.84 -17.61 14.19
N LYS A 2 0.46 -17.21 15.41
CA LYS A 2 -0.49 -18.00 16.23
C LYS A 2 -1.91 -17.66 15.81
N ALA A 3 -2.79 -18.66 15.80
CA ALA A 3 -4.22 -18.43 15.63
C ALA A 3 -4.80 -17.80 16.90
N ILE A 4 -5.92 -17.08 16.77
CA ILE A 4 -6.55 -16.38 17.90
C ILE A 4 -7.01 -17.35 19.00
N ASP A 5 -7.37 -18.57 18.60
CA ASP A 5 -7.87 -19.65 19.46
C ASP A 5 -6.77 -20.28 20.35
N GLU A 6 -5.49 -20.03 20.02
CA GLU A 6 -4.32 -20.58 20.73
C GLU A 6 -3.75 -19.61 21.78
N ILE A 7 -4.40 -18.46 21.99
CA ILE A 7 -3.96 -17.43 22.94
C ILE A 7 -4.78 -17.55 24.21
N GLU A 8 -4.16 -18.05 25.28
CA GLU A 8 -4.74 -18.03 26.62
C GLU A 8 -4.50 -16.66 27.28
N GLY A 9 -5.59 -15.98 27.67
CA GLY A 9 -5.55 -14.70 28.38
C GLY A 9 -5.84 -13.47 27.50
N ASP A 10 -5.65 -12.29 28.08
CA ASP A 10 -5.98 -11.01 27.43
C ASP A 10 -4.92 -10.59 26.39
N VAL A 11 -5.39 -10.04 25.26
CA VAL A 11 -4.52 -9.53 24.20
C VAL A 11 -4.51 -8.00 24.23
N ALA A 12 -3.34 -7.42 24.49
CA ALA A 12 -3.16 -5.98 24.41
C ALA A 12 -3.00 -5.54 22.95
N ILE A 13 -3.87 -4.61 22.51
CA ILE A 13 -3.86 -4.04 21.16
C ILE A 13 -3.45 -2.57 21.26
N TYR A 14 -2.46 -2.19 20.46
CA TYR A 14 -1.93 -0.84 20.41
C TYR A 14 -2.02 -0.28 18.98
N PRO A 15 -2.11 1.06 18.83
CA PRO A 15 -2.05 1.70 17.53
C PRO A 15 -0.68 1.52 16.86
N LEU A 16 -0.58 1.89 15.58
CA LEU A 16 0.63 1.73 14.78
C LEU A 16 1.84 2.44 15.41
N PRO A 17 2.97 1.72 15.62
CA PRO A 17 4.18 2.33 16.14
C PRO A 17 4.65 3.52 15.29
N HIS A 18 5.22 4.54 15.92
CA HIS A 18 5.77 5.74 15.28
C HIS A 18 4.77 6.61 14.49
N GLN A 19 3.47 6.34 14.59
CA GLN A 19 2.43 7.23 14.08
C GLN A 19 1.79 8.02 15.22
N ARG A 20 1.36 9.26 14.93
CA ARG A 20 0.56 10.03 15.88
C ARG A 20 -0.82 9.42 15.98
N VAL A 21 -1.34 9.26 17.20
CA VAL A 21 -2.70 8.75 17.42
C VAL A 21 -3.68 9.92 17.40
N VAL A 22 -4.74 9.79 16.61
CA VAL A 22 -5.84 10.77 16.57
C VAL A 22 -6.86 10.41 17.64
N LYS A 23 -7.30 9.15 17.69
CA LYS A 23 -8.24 8.63 18.68
C LYS A 23 -8.18 7.10 18.75
N ASP A 24 -8.05 6.53 19.95
CA ASP A 24 -8.01 5.08 20.19
C ASP A 24 -6.95 4.37 19.33
N LEU A 25 -7.37 3.50 18.40
CA LEU A 25 -6.49 2.80 17.45
C LEU A 25 -6.33 3.53 16.11
N VAL A 26 -6.95 4.71 15.95
CA VAL A 26 -6.88 5.51 14.73
C VAL A 26 -5.60 6.33 14.73
N SER A 27 -4.72 6.00 13.80
CA SER A 27 -3.43 6.67 13.59
C SER A 27 -3.54 7.73 12.48
N ASP A 28 -2.75 8.80 12.57
CA ASP A 28 -2.65 9.85 11.55
C ASP A 28 -1.82 9.35 10.37
N LEU A 29 -2.49 9.14 9.23
CA LEU A 29 -1.89 8.65 8.00
C LEU A 29 -1.50 9.77 7.01
N THR A 30 -1.60 11.04 7.40
CA THR A 30 -1.36 12.18 6.50
C THR A 30 0.04 12.12 5.87
N ASN A 31 1.07 11.87 6.68
CA ASN A 31 2.45 11.76 6.19
C ASN A 31 2.65 10.51 5.30
N PHE A 32 2.03 9.39 5.66
CA PHE A 32 2.11 8.16 4.86
C PHE A 32 1.55 8.37 3.46
N TYR A 33 0.36 8.98 3.35
CA TYR A 33 -0.24 9.27 2.05
C TYR A 33 0.52 10.34 1.26
N ALA A 34 1.12 11.32 1.93
CA ALA A 34 1.99 12.31 1.27
C ALA A 34 3.22 11.63 0.63
N GLN A 35 3.86 10.70 1.34
CA GLN A 35 4.98 9.92 0.81
C GLN A 35 4.57 8.96 -0.30
N HIS A 36 3.40 8.33 -0.18
CA HIS A 36 2.87 7.47 -1.23
C HIS A 36 2.52 8.27 -2.50
N ALA A 37 1.96 9.47 -2.36
CA ALA A 37 1.67 10.33 -3.49
C ALA A 37 2.95 10.86 -4.16
N SER A 38 4.01 11.13 -3.40
CA SER A 38 5.27 11.70 -3.93
C SER A 38 6.03 10.74 -4.85
N VAL A 39 5.87 9.43 -4.68
CA VAL A 39 6.46 8.43 -5.58
C VAL A 39 5.65 8.24 -6.86
N GLU A 40 4.48 8.88 -6.96
CA GLU A 40 3.59 8.83 -8.12
C GLU A 40 3.37 7.40 -8.65
N PRO A 41 2.75 6.49 -7.86
CA PRO A 41 2.75 5.05 -8.08
C PRO A 41 1.71 4.63 -9.13
N TRP A 42 1.66 5.35 -10.24
CA TRP A 42 0.81 5.11 -11.39
C TRP A 42 1.65 5.00 -12.66
N MET A 43 1.05 4.42 -13.71
CA MET A 43 1.73 4.27 -15.00
C MET A 43 1.96 5.64 -15.63
N LYS A 44 3.23 6.03 -15.75
CA LYS A 44 3.66 7.21 -16.50
C LYS A 44 4.00 6.80 -17.93
N THR A 45 3.51 7.55 -18.92
CA THR A 45 3.66 7.19 -20.32
C THR A 45 3.95 8.42 -21.17
N ASP A 46 4.95 8.35 -22.03
CA ASP A 46 5.31 9.47 -22.92
C ASP A 46 4.39 9.57 -24.15
N SER A 47 3.70 8.49 -24.50
CA SER A 47 2.78 8.41 -25.64
C SER A 47 1.31 8.37 -25.20
N PRO A 48 0.38 8.91 -26.00
CA PRO A 48 -1.06 8.77 -25.74
C PRO A 48 -1.49 7.29 -25.77
N THR A 49 -2.57 7.00 -25.06
CA THR A 49 -3.18 5.65 -25.04
C THR A 49 -3.66 5.27 -26.44
N PRO A 50 -3.36 4.05 -26.93
CA PRO A 50 -3.88 3.62 -28.22
C PRO A 50 -5.42 3.56 -28.18
N PRO A 51 -6.13 4.09 -29.19
CA PRO A 51 -7.59 4.22 -29.15
C PRO A 51 -8.31 2.87 -29.24
N ASP A 52 -7.75 1.94 -30.01
CA ASP A 52 -8.46 0.71 -30.41
C ASP A 52 -7.84 -0.56 -29.81
N ARG A 53 -6.81 -0.44 -28.95
CA ARG A 53 -6.10 -1.59 -28.37
C ARG A 53 -5.34 -1.29 -27.09
N GLU A 54 -5.07 -2.34 -26.33
CA GLU A 54 -4.21 -2.29 -25.15
C GLU A 54 -2.73 -2.13 -25.52
N ARG A 55 -1.93 -1.67 -24.55
CA ARG A 55 -0.47 -1.62 -24.67
C ARG A 55 0.10 -3.03 -24.53
N LEU A 56 0.76 -3.52 -25.58
CA LEU A 56 1.40 -4.84 -25.55
C LEU A 56 2.60 -4.83 -24.60
N GLN A 57 2.62 -5.77 -23.65
CA GLN A 57 3.75 -6.04 -22.77
C GLN A 57 4.11 -7.53 -22.86
N SER A 58 5.36 -7.84 -23.19
CA SER A 58 5.83 -9.24 -23.24
C SER A 58 6.06 -9.79 -21.82
N LYS A 59 6.06 -11.12 -21.67
CA LYS A 59 6.37 -11.77 -20.37
C LYS A 59 7.77 -11.41 -19.86
N ALA A 60 8.74 -11.30 -20.78
CA ALA A 60 10.11 -10.93 -20.44
C ALA A 60 10.21 -9.49 -19.92
N ASP A 61 9.41 -8.58 -20.45
CA ASP A 61 9.40 -7.19 -19.99
C ASP A 61 8.61 -7.01 -18.69
N ARG A 62 7.57 -7.80 -18.48
CA ARG A 62 6.84 -7.85 -17.19
C ARG A 62 7.75 -8.33 -16.04
N ALA A 63 8.69 -9.23 -16.31
CA ALA A 63 9.60 -9.75 -15.29
C ALA A 63 10.71 -8.77 -14.87
N LYS A 64 10.90 -7.65 -15.59
CA LYS A 64 11.90 -6.62 -15.28
C LYS A 64 11.37 -5.50 -14.38
N LEU A 65 10.05 -5.45 -14.16
CA LEU A 65 9.35 -4.51 -13.28
C LEU A 65 9.29 -5.04 -11.86
#